data_AF-A0A7V9A921-F1
#
_entry.id   AF-A0A7V9A921-F1
#
_cell.length_a   1.000
_cell.length_b   1.000
_cell.length_c   1.000
_cell.angle_alpha   90.00
_cell.angle_beta   90.00
_cell.angle_gamma   90.00
#
_symmetry.space_group_name_H-M   'P 1'
#
loop_
_entity.id
_entity.type
_entity.pdbx_description
1 polymer ?
#
loop_
_entity_poly.entity_id
_entity_poly.type
_entity_poly.pdbx_seq_one_letter_code
_entity_poly.pdbx_strand_id
1 'polypeptide(L)'
;MTTQPTNPFAAPLADISATGKPEADQAYPMTATATAVIEDVPEPHCGKVRTLGMRFLLGLPQVLIPITLGILFYTLAAFGPVWLNLGGNASLALLVASIILFFTLIYILTNAFCQDRWWETLLRRQIDNRSAPWIARESFPSEFVTLTSTQPQSMASFQLGSNEAEIIDIGLLQLDKTEGEIVLECDNRRYRIPRGSLLLCDVRKIKLQSPWIVVVNLACQTSEGPHEFCIMPADIQPWLIFTAQHRKKQAERIASEILALPKVD
;
A
#
# COMPACT_ATOMS: atom_id res chain seq x y z
N MET A 1 63.03 1.14 -42.63
CA MET A 1 62.64 -0.16 -42.03
C MET A 1 62.80 -0.03 -40.52
N THR A 2 61.72 0.27 -39.81
CA THR A 2 61.69 0.41 -38.34
C THR A 2 60.81 -0.70 -37.79
N THR A 3 61.44 -1.74 -37.26
CA THR A 3 60.79 -2.88 -36.62
C THR A 3 60.37 -2.48 -35.20
N GLN A 4 59.09 -2.17 -35.03
CA GLN A 4 58.51 -1.95 -33.71
C GLN A 4 58.34 -3.31 -33.00
N PRO A 5 58.78 -3.48 -31.75
CA PRO A 5 58.68 -4.75 -31.06
C PRO A 5 57.22 -5.04 -30.67
N THR A 6 56.69 -6.15 -31.19
CA THR A 6 55.35 -6.66 -30.85
C THR A 6 55.31 -7.05 -29.38
N ASN A 7 54.50 -6.35 -28.59
CA ASN A 7 54.30 -6.65 -27.17
C ASN A 7 53.48 -7.94 -27.01
N PRO A 8 54.01 -9.02 -26.39
CA PRO A 8 53.29 -10.28 -26.20
C PRO A 8 52.21 -10.22 -25.12
N PHE A 9 52.09 -9.10 -24.39
CA PHE A 9 51.07 -8.87 -23.37
C PHE A 9 49.96 -7.91 -23.81
N ALA A 10 49.86 -7.61 -25.11
CA ALA A 10 48.70 -6.88 -25.62
C ALA A 10 47.45 -7.75 -25.48
N ALA A 11 46.57 -7.39 -24.55
CA ALA A 11 45.25 -8.01 -24.42
C ALA A 11 44.53 -7.94 -25.77
N PRO A 12 43.81 -8.99 -26.18
CA PRO A 12 43.06 -8.95 -27.42
C PRO A 12 42.13 -7.74 -27.39
N LEU A 13 42.21 -6.90 -28.43
CA LEU A 13 41.20 -5.88 -28.70
C LEU A 13 39.89 -6.64 -28.85
N ALA A 14 39.11 -6.67 -27.77
CA ALA A 14 37.79 -7.24 -27.78
C ALA A 14 37.01 -6.48 -28.85
N ASP A 15 36.61 -7.22 -29.86
CA ASP A 15 35.73 -6.76 -30.91
C ASP A 15 34.38 -6.41 -30.24
N ILE A 16 34.19 -5.12 -29.93
CA ILE A 16 33.00 -4.61 -29.23
C ILE A 16 31.77 -4.58 -30.17
N SER A 17 31.90 -5.12 -31.38
CA SER A 17 30.87 -5.15 -32.43
C SER A 17 29.74 -6.16 -32.18
N ALA A 18 29.80 -6.98 -31.13
CA ALA A 18 28.84 -8.08 -30.91
C ALA A 18 28.27 -8.16 -29.48
N THR A 19 28.09 -7.03 -28.80
CA THR A 19 27.13 -6.94 -27.69
C THR A 19 25.90 -6.18 -28.18
N GLY A 20 25.08 -6.87 -28.98
CA GLY A 20 23.68 -6.53 -29.06
C GLY A 20 23.14 -6.50 -27.64
N LYS A 21 22.77 -5.32 -27.16
CA LYS A 21 22.10 -5.11 -25.88
C LYS A 21 21.03 -6.20 -25.67
N PRO A 22 21.14 -7.08 -24.67
CA PRO A 22 20.01 -7.88 -24.25
C PRO A 22 19.17 -6.99 -23.32
N GLU A 23 18.54 -5.95 -23.84
CA GLU A 23 18.10 -4.83 -23.00
C GLU A 23 16.76 -4.24 -23.50
N ALA A 24 15.67 -5.02 -23.36
CA ALA A 24 14.28 -4.53 -23.15
C ALA A 24 13.25 -5.68 -23.13
N ASP A 25 13.39 -6.67 -24.02
CA ASP A 25 12.31 -7.65 -24.29
C ASP A 25 12.15 -8.79 -23.24
N GLN A 26 12.97 -8.81 -22.18
CA GLN A 26 12.89 -9.82 -21.11
C GLN A 26 12.58 -9.25 -19.72
N ALA A 27 12.36 -7.94 -19.58
CA ALA A 27 12.14 -7.34 -18.26
C ALA A 27 10.78 -7.72 -17.64
N TYR A 28 9.77 -8.01 -18.48
CA TYR A 28 8.41 -8.26 -18.04
C TYR A 28 7.86 -9.57 -18.61
N PRO A 29 7.11 -10.35 -17.80
CA PRO A 29 6.59 -11.66 -18.21
C PRO A 29 5.41 -11.58 -19.19
N MET A 30 4.77 -10.41 -19.35
CA MET A 30 3.61 -10.22 -20.25
C MET A 30 3.90 -9.18 -21.32
N THR A 31 3.32 -9.38 -22.51
CA THR A 31 3.36 -8.43 -23.61
C THR A 31 2.11 -7.56 -23.60
N ALA A 32 2.27 -6.24 -23.60
CA ALA A 32 1.15 -5.31 -23.66
C ALA A 32 0.55 -5.20 -25.07
N THR A 33 -0.77 -5.23 -25.17
CA THR A 33 -1.56 -5.00 -26.39
C THR A 33 -2.34 -3.69 -26.35
N ALA A 34 -2.41 -3.05 -25.18
CA ALA A 34 -3.11 -1.78 -24.96
C ALA A 34 -2.24 -0.84 -24.10
N THR A 35 -2.67 0.42 -23.98
CA THR A 35 -2.02 1.41 -23.11
C THR A 35 -2.93 1.78 -21.94
N ALA A 36 -2.33 1.92 -20.75
CA ALA A 36 -2.98 2.45 -19.57
C ALA A 36 -3.01 3.99 -19.62
N VAL A 37 -4.11 4.55 -19.14
CA VAL A 37 -4.32 5.99 -19.03
C VAL A 37 -4.10 6.40 -17.58
N ILE A 38 -3.19 7.35 -17.37
CA ILE A 38 -2.90 7.93 -16.07
C ILE A 38 -3.12 9.44 -16.19
N GLU A 39 -4.06 9.96 -15.41
CA GLU A 39 -4.41 11.37 -15.40
C GLU A 39 -4.29 11.92 -13.99
N ASP A 40 -3.87 13.18 -13.87
CA ASP A 40 -3.95 13.88 -12.59
C ASP A 40 -5.42 14.18 -12.26
N VAL A 41 -5.78 14.12 -10.98
CA VAL A 41 -7.12 14.49 -10.53
C VAL A 41 -7.32 15.98 -10.83
N PRO A 42 -8.45 16.37 -11.46
CA PRO A 42 -8.72 17.77 -11.78
C PRO A 42 -8.74 18.65 -10.53
N GLU A 43 -8.10 19.82 -10.62
CA GLU A 43 -8.27 20.87 -9.64
C GLU A 43 -9.77 21.26 -9.55
N PRO A 44 -10.32 21.54 -8.36
CA PRO A 44 -9.66 21.81 -7.08
C PRO A 44 -9.48 20.58 -6.17
N HIS A 45 -9.73 19.35 -6.64
CA HIS A 45 -9.87 18.17 -5.80
C HIS A 45 -8.56 17.39 -5.55
N CYS A 46 -7.50 17.70 -6.28
CA CYS A 46 -6.20 17.05 -6.16
C CYS A 46 -5.59 17.25 -4.76
N GLY A 47 -5.16 16.16 -4.10
CA GLY A 47 -4.38 16.18 -2.86
C GLY A 47 -5.13 16.73 -1.63
N LYS A 48 -6.46 16.68 -1.62
CA LYS A 48 -7.29 17.25 -0.55
C LYS A 48 -7.54 16.29 0.61
N VAL A 49 -7.40 14.99 0.40
CA VAL A 49 -7.64 13.99 1.43
C VAL A 49 -6.42 13.89 2.34
N ARG A 50 -5.25 13.54 1.79
CA ARG A 50 -4.06 13.16 2.58
C ARG A 50 -3.13 14.33 2.92
N THR A 51 -3.71 15.46 3.35
CA THR A 51 -2.96 16.65 3.77
C THR A 51 -2.09 16.40 5.00
N LEU A 52 -1.02 17.19 5.18
CA LEU A 52 -0.08 17.03 6.30
C LEU A 52 -0.78 17.13 7.67
N GLY A 53 -1.75 18.04 7.81
CA GLY A 53 -2.56 18.17 9.02
C GLY A 53 -3.41 16.93 9.30
N MET A 54 -4.04 16.34 8.27
CA MET A 54 -4.82 15.12 8.44
C MET A 54 -3.95 13.90 8.76
N ARG A 55 -2.73 13.82 8.19
CA ARG A 55 -1.77 12.78 8.56
C ARG A 55 -1.41 12.84 10.05
N PHE A 56 -1.19 14.04 10.57
CA PHE A 56 -0.92 14.23 12.00
C PHE A 56 -2.14 13.86 12.86
N LEU A 57 -3.33 14.35 12.49
CA LEU A 57 -4.56 14.09 13.23
C LEU A 57 -4.90 12.59 13.28
N LEU A 58 -4.75 11.88 12.15
CA LEU A 58 -5.03 10.45 12.06
C LEU A 58 -3.88 9.57 12.58
N GLY A 59 -2.68 10.14 12.77
CA GLY A 59 -1.58 9.49 13.49
C GLY A 59 -1.69 9.62 15.02
N LEU A 60 -2.39 10.64 15.52
CA LEU A 60 -2.56 10.92 16.95
C LEU A 60 -3.10 9.70 17.75
N PRO A 61 -4.08 8.92 17.27
CA PRO A 61 -4.57 7.74 17.99
C PRO A 61 -3.51 6.67 18.19
N GLN A 62 -2.54 6.52 17.26
CA GLN A 62 -1.45 5.55 17.39
C GLN A 62 -0.54 5.86 18.58
N VAL A 63 -0.52 7.11 19.05
CA VAL A 63 0.24 7.56 20.21
C VAL A 63 -0.66 7.60 21.46
N LEU A 64 -1.85 8.18 21.35
CA LEU A 64 -2.75 8.36 22.49
C LEU A 64 -3.34 7.06 23.02
N ILE A 65 -3.65 6.08 22.17
CA ILE A 65 -4.22 4.80 22.62
C ILE A 65 -3.21 4.05 23.49
N PRO A 66 -1.95 3.79 23.08
CA PRO A 66 -0.97 3.14 23.95
C PRO A 66 -0.73 3.88 25.27
N ILE A 67 -0.70 5.22 25.25
CA ILE A 67 -0.55 6.02 26.47
C ILE A 67 -1.75 5.80 27.40
N THR A 68 -2.97 5.88 26.88
CA THR A 68 -4.21 5.70 27.66
C THR A 68 -4.28 4.29 28.24
N LEU A 69 -3.94 3.27 27.45
CA LEU A 69 -3.88 1.89 27.90
C LEU A 69 -2.79 1.66 28.95
N GLY A 70 -1.63 2.31 28.78
CA GLY A 70 -0.53 2.28 29.75
C GLY A 70 -0.97 2.88 31.09
N ILE A 71 -1.58 4.06 31.09
CA ILE A 71 -2.11 4.70 32.31
C ILE A 71 -3.13 3.79 32.99
N LEU A 72 -4.07 3.22 32.22
CA LEU A 72 -5.08 2.32 32.76
C LEU A 72 -4.45 1.07 33.39
N PHE A 73 -3.48 0.46 32.71
CA PHE A 73 -2.74 -0.69 33.20
C PHE A 73 -1.95 -0.38 34.48
N TYR A 74 -1.23 0.75 34.53
CA TYR A 74 -0.51 1.17 35.73
C TYR A 74 -1.45 1.48 36.90
N THR A 75 -2.61 2.08 36.62
CA THR A 75 -3.64 2.34 37.64
C THR A 75 -4.15 1.01 38.21
N LEU A 76 -4.47 0.04 37.35
CA LEU A 76 -4.85 -1.31 37.74
C LEU A 76 -3.79 -1.99 38.61
N ALA A 77 -2.52 -1.87 38.23
CA ALA A 77 -1.41 -2.46 38.98
C ALA A 77 -1.18 -1.77 40.33
N ALA A 78 -1.29 -0.44 40.40
CA ALA A 78 -1.05 0.34 41.61
C ALA A 78 -2.16 0.15 42.66
N PHE A 79 -3.42 0.04 42.22
CA PHE A 79 -4.56 -0.14 43.11
C PHE A 79 -4.93 -1.62 43.33
N GLY A 80 -4.37 -2.55 42.56
CA GLY A 80 -4.56 -3.99 42.71
C GLY A 80 -4.36 -4.52 44.14
N PRO A 81 -3.30 -4.13 44.87
CA PRO A 81 -3.10 -4.55 46.26
C PRO A 81 -4.22 -4.09 47.21
N VAL A 82 -4.77 -2.89 47.00
CA VAL A 82 -5.91 -2.37 47.78
C VAL A 82 -7.15 -3.20 47.52
N TRP A 83 -7.35 -3.68 46.29
CA TRP A 83 -8.51 -4.51 45.92
C TRP A 83 -8.42 -5.93 46.48
N LEU A 84 -7.21 -6.49 46.57
CA LEU A 84 -7.00 -7.79 47.19
C LEU A 84 -7.34 -7.79 48.69
N ASN A 85 -7.21 -6.63 49.36
CA ASN A 85 -7.59 -6.45 50.75
C ASN A 85 -9.12 -6.40 51.00
N LEU A 86 -9.96 -6.31 49.96
CA LEU A 86 -11.44 -6.39 50.10
C LEU A 86 -11.94 -7.81 50.41
N GLY A 87 -11.10 -8.84 50.21
CA GLY A 87 -11.39 -10.23 50.51
C GLY A 87 -12.24 -10.99 49.48
N GLY A 88 -12.05 -12.31 49.45
CA GLY A 88 -12.94 -13.32 48.84
C GLY A 88 -13.41 -13.04 47.39
N ASN A 89 -14.70 -13.21 47.16
CA ASN A 89 -15.34 -13.10 45.83
C ASN A 89 -15.37 -11.66 45.28
N ALA A 90 -15.29 -10.64 46.15
CA ALA A 90 -15.35 -9.24 45.74
C ALA A 90 -14.07 -8.80 45.01
N SER A 91 -12.90 -9.23 45.50
CA SER A 91 -11.62 -8.96 44.83
C SER A 91 -11.51 -9.70 43.48
N LEU A 92 -11.99 -10.95 43.42
CA LEU A 92 -12.06 -11.71 42.17
C LEU A 92 -13.00 -11.04 41.14
N ALA A 93 -14.20 -10.62 41.56
CA ALA A 93 -15.16 -9.96 40.69
C ALA A 93 -14.62 -8.63 40.13
N LEU A 94 -13.95 -7.83 40.97
CA LEU A 94 -13.30 -6.58 40.55
C LEU A 94 -12.16 -6.81 39.56
N LEU A 95 -11.34 -7.84 39.78
CA LEU A 95 -10.27 -8.21 38.86
C LEU A 95 -10.83 -8.62 37.49
N VAL A 96 -11.82 -9.51 37.47
CA VAL A 96 -12.46 -9.98 36.23
C VAL A 96 -13.15 -8.82 35.50
N ALA A 97 -13.94 -8.00 36.20
CA ALA A 97 -14.60 -6.83 35.61
C ALA A 97 -13.60 -5.84 35.03
N SER A 98 -12.48 -5.60 35.72
CA SER A 98 -11.42 -4.72 35.25
C SER A 98 -10.72 -5.24 34.01
N ILE A 99 -10.42 -6.54 33.96
CA ILE A 99 -9.84 -7.19 32.78
C ILE A 99 -10.80 -7.11 31.59
N ILE A 100 -12.08 -7.42 31.80
CA ILE A 100 -13.10 -7.33 30.74
C ILE A 100 -13.20 -5.89 30.23
N LEU A 101 -13.27 -4.90 31.12
CA LEU A 101 -13.36 -3.49 30.75
C LEU A 101 -12.12 -3.03 29.99
N PHE A 102 -10.93 -3.46 30.42
CA PHE A 102 -9.66 -3.17 29.75
C PHE A 102 -9.65 -3.71 28.31
N PHE A 103 -9.96 -4.99 28.11
CA PHE A 103 -9.98 -5.59 26.76
C PHE A 103 -11.11 -5.04 25.90
N THR A 104 -12.28 -4.74 26.49
CA THR A 104 -13.40 -4.11 25.77
C THR A 104 -13.01 -2.71 25.30
N LEU A 105 -12.32 -1.93 26.14
CA LEU A 105 -11.83 -0.61 25.78
C LEU A 105 -10.79 -0.69 24.65
N ILE A 106 -9.83 -1.63 24.72
CA ILE A 106 -8.88 -1.89 23.63
C ILE A 106 -9.63 -2.17 22.34
N TYR A 107 -10.61 -3.06 22.37
CA TYR A 107 -11.39 -3.44 21.20
C TYR A 107 -12.14 -2.26 20.60
N ILE A 108 -12.83 -1.46 21.43
CA ILE A 108 -13.59 -0.28 20.98
C ILE A 108 -12.66 0.78 20.40
N LEU A 109 -11.59 1.14 21.11
CA LEU A 109 -10.65 2.17 20.66
C LEU A 109 -9.99 1.76 19.34
N THR A 110 -9.52 0.51 19.24
CA THR A 110 -8.85 0.06 18.02
C THR A 110 -9.81 0.03 16.81
N ASN A 111 -11.07 -0.34 17.02
CA ASN A 111 -12.09 -0.29 15.95
C ASN A 111 -12.49 1.13 15.57
N ALA A 112 -12.65 2.02 16.54
CA ALA A 112 -13.03 3.41 16.31
C ALA A 112 -11.95 4.20 15.55
N PHE A 113 -10.68 3.87 15.80
CA PHE A 113 -9.52 4.52 15.20
C PHE A 113 -8.88 3.70 14.07
N CYS A 114 -9.66 2.87 13.38
CA CYS A 114 -9.19 2.19 12.16
C CYS A 114 -8.94 3.24 11.05
N GLN A 115 -7.67 3.61 10.87
CA GLN A 115 -7.23 4.72 10.03
C GLN A 115 -7.71 4.60 8.58
N ASP A 116 -7.74 3.39 8.02
CA ASP A 116 -8.18 3.14 6.64
C ASP A 116 -9.66 3.47 6.43
N ARG A 117 -10.53 3.21 7.42
CA ARG A 117 -11.96 3.58 7.33
C ARG A 117 -12.16 5.09 7.30
N TRP A 118 -11.34 5.82 8.05
CA TRP A 118 -11.38 7.28 8.05
C TRP A 118 -10.92 7.84 6.70
N TRP A 119 -9.81 7.34 6.17
CA TRP A 119 -9.32 7.72 4.85
C TRP A 119 -10.32 7.38 3.75
N GLU A 120 -10.88 6.18 3.77
CA GLU A 120 -11.90 5.74 2.83
C GLU A 120 -13.12 6.66 2.88
N THR A 121 -13.61 7.01 4.07
CA THR A 121 -14.76 7.91 4.23
C THR A 121 -14.48 9.29 3.66
N LEU A 122 -13.31 9.86 3.93
CA LEU A 122 -12.91 11.16 3.40
C LEU A 122 -12.74 11.13 1.88
N LEU A 123 -12.12 10.06 1.36
CA LEU A 123 -11.89 9.88 -0.07
C LEU A 123 -13.21 9.71 -0.82
N ARG A 124 -14.12 8.85 -0.35
CA ARG A 124 -15.45 8.67 -0.95
C ARG A 124 -16.22 9.99 -1.00
N ARG A 125 -16.21 10.77 0.09
CA ARG A 125 -16.83 12.11 0.11
C ARG A 125 -16.20 13.07 -0.89
N GLN A 126 -14.88 13.02 -1.07
CA GLN A 126 -14.21 13.87 -2.05
C GLN A 126 -14.55 13.44 -3.49
N ILE A 127 -14.60 12.14 -3.77
CA ILE A 127 -14.96 11.60 -5.09
C ILE A 127 -16.40 11.95 -5.46
N ASP A 128 -17.33 11.82 -4.51
CA ASP A 128 -18.75 12.16 -4.70
C ASP A 128 -18.96 13.65 -5.08
N ASN A 129 -18.05 14.52 -4.69
CA ASN A 129 -18.10 15.95 -5.02
C ASN A 129 -17.44 16.30 -6.36
N ARG A 130 -16.84 15.34 -7.07
CA ARG A 130 -16.18 15.57 -8.37
C ARG A 130 -17.24 15.62 -9.47
N SER A 131 -17.03 16.47 -10.47
CA SER A 131 -17.97 16.61 -11.60
C SER A 131 -18.04 15.37 -12.52
N ALA A 132 -16.97 14.58 -12.57
CA ALA A 132 -16.87 13.36 -13.38
C ALA A 132 -15.98 12.32 -12.68
N PRO A 133 -16.47 11.61 -11.65
CA PRO A 133 -15.73 10.52 -11.03
C PRO A 133 -15.71 9.28 -11.95
N TRP A 134 -14.59 8.56 -12.04
CA TRP A 134 -14.58 7.28 -12.78
C TRP A 134 -15.22 6.15 -11.98
N ILE A 135 -15.13 6.22 -10.66
CA ILE A 135 -15.81 5.31 -9.74
C ILE A 135 -16.98 6.07 -9.12
N ALA A 136 -18.19 5.84 -9.64
CA ALA A 136 -19.39 6.34 -8.97
C ALA A 136 -19.84 5.37 -7.86
N ARG A 137 -20.44 5.92 -6.80
CA ARG A 137 -20.84 5.21 -5.58
C ARG A 137 -21.75 4.00 -5.81
N GLU A 138 -22.52 4.02 -6.90
CA GLU A 138 -23.57 3.05 -7.19
C GLU A 138 -23.16 1.98 -8.21
N SER A 139 -22.03 2.18 -8.90
CA SER A 139 -21.67 1.41 -10.09
C SER A 139 -21.34 -0.04 -9.74
N PHE A 140 -20.40 -0.25 -8.81
CA PHE A 140 -19.85 -1.56 -8.47
C PHE A 140 -19.18 -1.54 -7.08
N PRO A 141 -18.97 -2.70 -6.43
CA PRO A 141 -18.19 -2.74 -5.19
C PRO A 141 -16.76 -2.24 -5.47
N SER A 142 -16.39 -1.14 -4.80
CA SER A 142 -15.05 -0.57 -4.83
C SER A 142 -14.35 -0.77 -3.50
N GLU A 143 -13.07 -1.11 -3.54
CA GLU A 143 -12.24 -1.40 -2.38
C GLU A 143 -11.26 -0.26 -2.13
N PHE A 144 -11.10 0.15 -0.86
CA PHE A 144 -10.05 1.10 -0.51
C PHE A 144 -8.67 0.46 -0.63
N VAL A 145 -7.75 1.17 -1.27
CA VAL A 145 -6.37 0.75 -1.49
C VAL A 145 -5.41 1.90 -1.28
N THR A 146 -4.17 1.55 -0.96
CA THR A 146 -3.06 2.50 -0.84
C THR A 146 -2.03 2.19 -1.91
N LEU A 147 -1.60 3.21 -2.65
CA LEU A 147 -0.58 3.10 -3.69
C LEU A 147 0.79 3.41 -3.11
N THR A 148 1.76 2.51 -3.33
CA THR A 148 3.14 2.69 -2.86
C THR A 148 4.14 2.52 -4.00
N SER A 149 5.34 3.08 -3.82
CA SER A 149 6.43 2.90 -4.78
C SER A 149 6.91 1.44 -4.86
N THR A 150 7.47 1.06 -6.02
CA THR A 150 8.04 -0.27 -6.25
C THR A 150 9.46 -0.44 -5.74
N GLN A 151 10.20 0.67 -5.65
CA GLN A 151 11.57 0.73 -5.17
C GLN A 151 11.72 1.89 -4.18
N PRO A 152 12.68 1.79 -3.24
CA PRO A 152 13.14 2.95 -2.50
C PRO A 152 13.75 3.94 -3.49
N GLN A 153 13.26 5.18 -3.53
CA GLN A 153 13.93 6.23 -4.28
C GLN A 153 15.30 6.44 -3.64
N SER A 154 16.36 5.98 -4.30
CA SER A 154 17.72 6.40 -4.02
C SER A 154 17.82 7.89 -4.35
N MET A 155 17.40 8.75 -3.42
CA MET A 155 17.73 10.17 -3.50
C MET A 155 19.25 10.32 -3.40
N ALA A 156 19.78 11.21 -4.25
CA ALA A 156 21.20 11.47 -4.46
C ALA A 156 22.04 11.41 -3.18
N SER A 157 23.00 10.48 -3.17
CA SER A 157 24.30 10.35 -2.47
C SER A 157 24.61 11.06 -1.14
N PHE A 158 23.69 11.74 -0.45
CA PHE A 158 23.98 12.46 0.80
C PHE A 158 22.82 12.51 1.80
N GLN A 159 21.75 11.74 1.60
CA GLN A 159 20.78 11.45 2.64
C GLN A 159 20.87 9.95 2.92
N LEU A 160 20.88 9.53 4.19
CA LEU A 160 20.79 8.12 4.56
C LEU A 160 19.49 7.55 3.97
N GLY A 161 19.57 7.05 2.73
CA GLY A 161 18.44 6.53 1.99
C GLY A 161 17.90 5.30 2.71
N SER A 162 16.78 5.45 3.39
CA SER A 162 16.03 4.30 3.87
C SER A 162 15.55 3.54 2.65
N ASN A 163 15.95 2.26 2.53
CA ASN A 163 15.43 1.32 1.53
C ASN A 163 13.95 0.97 1.79
N GLU A 164 13.11 1.98 1.91
CA GLU A 164 11.71 1.87 2.29
C GLU A 164 10.86 2.41 1.15
N ALA A 165 9.78 1.67 0.86
CA ALA A 165 8.76 2.15 -0.04
C ALA A 165 8.10 3.39 0.57
N GLU A 166 7.54 4.24 -0.29
CA GLU A 166 6.76 5.39 0.14
C GLU A 166 5.32 5.25 -0.33
N ILE A 167 4.39 5.77 0.47
CA ILE A 167 2.99 5.86 0.06
C ILE A 167 2.86 7.06 -0.88
N ILE A 168 2.60 6.77 -2.15
CA ILE A 168 2.44 7.74 -3.22
C ILE A 168 1.04 8.35 -3.16
N ASP A 169 0.01 7.50 -3.02
CA ASP A 169 -1.38 7.93 -3.09
C ASP A 169 -2.31 6.97 -2.31
N ILE A 170 -3.57 7.37 -2.12
CA ILE A 170 -4.66 6.56 -1.59
C ILE A 170 -5.84 6.61 -2.55
N GLY A 171 -6.53 5.49 -2.76
CA GLY A 171 -7.52 5.38 -3.81
C GLY A 171 -8.61 4.36 -3.55
N LEU A 172 -9.63 4.41 -4.41
CA LEU A 172 -10.60 3.34 -4.57
C LEU A 172 -10.23 2.51 -5.79
N LEU A 173 -10.19 1.20 -5.63
CA LEU A 173 -10.00 0.21 -6.67
C LEU A 173 -11.34 -0.37 -7.07
N GLN A 174 -11.62 -0.38 -8.37
CA GLN A 174 -12.75 -1.07 -8.96
C GLN A 174 -12.24 -1.92 -10.13
N LEU A 175 -12.70 -3.16 -10.19
CA LEU A 175 -12.39 -4.08 -11.29
C LEU A 175 -13.62 -4.16 -12.20
N ASP A 176 -13.57 -3.50 -13.35
CA ASP A 176 -14.64 -3.54 -14.33
C ASP A 176 -14.53 -4.81 -15.16
N LYS A 177 -15.42 -5.77 -14.87
CA LYS A 177 -15.47 -7.06 -15.58
C LYS A 177 -16.12 -6.96 -16.96
N THR A 178 -16.85 -5.88 -17.24
CA THR A 178 -17.50 -5.65 -18.53
C THR A 178 -16.47 -5.13 -19.53
N GLU A 179 -15.73 -4.10 -19.14
CA GLU A 179 -14.71 -3.45 -19.98
C GLU A 179 -13.33 -4.09 -19.84
N GLY A 180 -13.14 -5.00 -18.87
CA GLY A 180 -11.86 -5.69 -18.68
C GLY A 180 -10.74 -4.76 -18.19
N GLU A 181 -11.09 -3.75 -17.41
CA GLU A 181 -10.16 -2.74 -16.93
C GLU A 181 -10.13 -2.61 -15.41
N ILE A 182 -8.96 -2.20 -14.92
CA ILE A 182 -8.77 -1.79 -13.53
C ILE A 182 -8.97 -0.28 -13.50
N VAL A 183 -9.92 0.19 -12.70
CA VAL A 183 -10.17 1.60 -12.46
C VAL A 183 -9.68 1.95 -11.06
N LEU A 184 -8.78 2.92 -10.95
CA LEU A 184 -8.28 3.45 -9.69
C LEU A 184 -8.59 4.96 -9.64
N GLU A 185 -9.43 5.34 -8.70
CA GLU A 185 -9.76 6.75 -8.44
C GLU A 185 -9.06 7.19 -7.14
N CYS A 186 -7.97 7.95 -7.25
CA CYS A 186 -7.12 8.32 -6.10
C CYS A 186 -7.26 9.81 -5.71
N ASP A 187 -6.50 10.22 -4.69
CA ASP A 187 -6.47 11.61 -4.19
C ASP A 187 -5.68 12.52 -5.15
N ASN A 188 -4.55 12.05 -5.69
CA ASN A 188 -3.71 12.83 -6.61
C ASN A 188 -3.90 12.42 -8.07
N ARG A 189 -4.01 11.12 -8.36
CA ARG A 189 -4.09 10.59 -9.73
C ARG A 189 -5.27 9.65 -9.94
N ARG A 190 -5.62 9.42 -11.21
CA ARG A 190 -6.61 8.45 -11.63
C ARG A 190 -5.99 7.54 -12.67
N TYR A 191 -6.32 6.25 -12.60
CA TYR A 191 -5.75 5.24 -13.49
C TYR A 191 -6.88 4.42 -14.12
N ARG A 192 -6.82 4.27 -15.44
CA ARG A 192 -7.56 3.24 -16.19
C ARG A 192 -6.53 2.32 -16.80
N ILE A 193 -6.55 1.07 -16.38
CA ILE A 193 -5.55 0.08 -16.75
C ILE A 193 -6.29 -1.10 -17.38
N PRO A 194 -6.46 -1.09 -18.71
CA PRO A 194 -7.00 -2.23 -19.42
C PRO A 194 -6.16 -3.46 -19.15
N ARG A 195 -6.78 -4.65 -19.08
CA ARG A 195 -6.06 -5.91 -18.87
C ARG A 195 -4.93 -6.14 -19.87
N GLY A 196 -5.12 -5.68 -21.11
CA GLY A 196 -4.14 -5.74 -22.19
C GLY A 196 -2.92 -4.84 -21.99
N SER A 197 -2.97 -3.85 -21.09
CA SER A 197 -1.82 -2.98 -20.79
C SER A 197 -0.88 -3.55 -19.72
N LEU A 198 -1.26 -4.63 -19.03
CA LEU A 198 -0.46 -5.21 -17.95
C LEU A 198 0.80 -5.91 -18.49
N LEU A 199 1.94 -5.50 -17.95
CA LEU A 199 3.26 -6.09 -18.16
C LEU A 199 3.62 -7.07 -17.04
N LEU A 200 3.19 -6.76 -15.80
CA LEU A 200 3.41 -7.58 -14.61
C LEU A 200 2.24 -7.43 -13.65
N CYS A 201 1.86 -8.54 -13.01
CA CYS A 201 0.96 -8.57 -11.86
C CYS A 201 1.39 -9.70 -10.94
N ASP A 202 1.98 -9.37 -9.79
CA ASP A 202 2.51 -10.36 -8.84
C ASP A 202 2.32 -9.90 -7.39
N VAL A 203 2.33 -10.84 -6.45
CA VAL A 203 2.22 -10.53 -5.01
C VAL A 203 3.60 -10.59 -4.37
N ARG A 204 4.07 -9.46 -3.85
CA ARG A 204 5.39 -9.36 -3.21
C ARG A 204 5.34 -8.74 -1.83
N LYS A 205 6.45 -8.84 -1.10
CA LYS A 205 6.65 -8.13 0.16
C LYS A 205 7.51 -6.90 -0.07
N ILE A 206 7.07 -5.76 0.44
CA ILE A 206 7.84 -4.51 0.46
C ILE A 206 8.03 -4.05 1.91
N LYS A 207 9.09 -3.27 2.16
CA LYS A 207 9.31 -2.66 3.47
C LYS A 207 8.71 -1.25 3.46
N LEU A 208 7.68 -1.02 4.27
CA LEU A 208 7.00 0.28 4.38
C LEU A 208 7.05 0.72 5.83
N GLN A 209 7.91 1.68 6.17
CA GLN A 209 8.05 2.25 7.52
C GLN A 209 8.18 1.20 8.65
N SER A 210 8.66 -0.02 8.33
CA SER A 210 8.67 -1.23 9.17
C SER A 210 7.29 -1.57 9.79
N PRO A 211 6.62 -2.68 9.42
CA PRO A 211 7.18 -3.99 9.03
C PRO A 211 7.21 -4.24 7.50
N TRP A 212 7.58 -5.47 7.11
CA TRP A 212 7.37 -5.97 5.75
C TRP A 212 5.87 -6.19 5.51
N ILE A 213 5.35 -5.62 4.43
CA ILE A 213 3.93 -5.68 4.08
C ILE A 213 3.76 -6.37 2.72
N VAL A 214 2.72 -7.19 2.61
CA VAL A 214 2.37 -7.87 1.35
C VAL A 214 1.53 -6.92 0.49
N VAL A 215 1.91 -6.78 -0.78
CA VAL A 215 1.30 -5.89 -1.76
C VAL A 215 1.17 -6.58 -3.12
N VAL A 216 0.26 -6.08 -3.95
CA VAL A 216 0.18 -6.44 -5.37
C VAL A 216 1.08 -5.49 -6.15
N ASN A 217 2.12 -6.02 -6.77
CA ASN A 217 2.96 -5.29 -7.70
C ASN A 217 2.31 -5.28 -9.09
N LEU A 218 2.12 -4.09 -9.65
CA LEU A 218 1.65 -3.91 -11.02
C LEU A 218 2.70 -3.15 -11.83
N ALA A 219 2.94 -3.64 -13.04
CA ALA A 219 3.57 -2.87 -14.09
C ALA A 219 2.61 -2.81 -15.27
N CYS A 220 2.35 -1.61 -15.79
CA CYS A 220 1.51 -1.41 -16.96
C CYS A 220 2.22 -0.53 -18.00
N GLN A 221 1.91 -0.78 -19.27
CA GLN A 221 2.40 0.03 -20.37
C GLN A 221 1.57 1.30 -20.47
N THR A 222 2.21 2.47 -20.41
CA THR A 222 1.58 3.78 -20.66
C THR A 222 2.10 4.36 -21.97
N SER A 223 1.59 5.53 -22.37
CA SER A 223 2.12 6.29 -23.50
C SER A 223 3.58 6.75 -23.31
N GLU A 224 4.01 6.93 -22.06
CA GLU A 224 5.36 7.41 -21.71
C GLU A 224 6.35 6.26 -21.47
N GLY A 225 5.85 5.02 -21.37
CA GLY A 225 6.66 3.84 -21.06
C GLY A 225 6.03 2.95 -19.99
N PRO A 226 6.76 1.92 -19.51
CA PRO A 226 6.31 1.09 -18.41
C PRO A 226 6.22 1.90 -17.12
N HIS A 227 5.06 1.85 -16.47
CA HIS A 227 4.81 2.47 -15.17
C HIS A 227 4.59 1.38 -14.12
N GLU A 228 5.32 1.47 -13.02
CA GLU A 228 5.24 0.48 -11.95
C GLU A 228 4.79 1.12 -10.63
N PHE A 229 3.91 0.42 -9.92
CA PHE A 229 3.51 0.76 -8.56
C PHE A 229 3.01 -0.47 -7.80
N CYS A 230 2.90 -0.37 -6.49
CA CYS A 230 2.29 -1.40 -5.67
C CYS A 230 0.93 -0.95 -5.14
N ILE A 231 -0.01 -1.89 -5.10
CA ILE A 231 -1.30 -1.75 -4.44
C ILE A 231 -1.23 -2.47 -3.10
N MET A 232 -1.41 -1.73 -2.01
CA MET A 232 -1.60 -2.24 -0.66
C MET A 232 -3.10 -2.26 -0.35
N PRO A 233 -3.71 -3.44 -0.14
CA PRO A 233 -5.11 -3.54 0.27
C PRO A 233 -5.34 -2.93 1.66
N ALA A 234 -6.51 -2.35 1.90
CA ALA A 234 -6.89 -1.81 3.21
C ALA A 234 -6.81 -2.87 4.33
N ASP A 235 -6.37 -2.44 5.52
CA ASP A 235 -6.40 -3.26 6.71
C ASP A 235 -7.78 -3.22 7.37
N ILE A 236 -8.52 -4.31 7.21
CA ILE A 236 -9.86 -4.44 7.77
C ILE A 236 -9.80 -4.80 9.27
N GLN A 237 -8.66 -5.27 9.78
CA GLN A 237 -8.52 -5.82 11.14
C GLN A 237 -7.11 -5.62 11.76
N PRO A 238 -6.74 -4.40 12.18
CA PRO A 238 -5.37 -4.07 12.59
C PRO A 238 -4.86 -4.79 13.87
N TRP A 239 -5.72 -5.39 14.69
CA TRP A 239 -5.33 -6.02 15.96
C TRP A 239 -5.06 -7.54 15.89
N LEU A 240 -5.36 -8.20 14.78
CA LEU A 240 -5.14 -9.64 14.66
C LEU A 240 -3.71 -9.89 14.18
N ILE A 241 -2.90 -10.63 14.94
CA ILE A 241 -1.58 -11.14 14.50
C ILE A 241 -1.70 -11.99 13.21
N PHE A 242 -2.91 -12.45 12.88
CA PHE A 242 -3.28 -13.09 11.61
C PHE A 242 -3.35 -12.13 10.40
N THR A 243 -3.13 -10.83 10.60
CA THR A 243 -3.12 -9.79 9.55
C THR A 243 -2.17 -10.11 8.41
N ALA A 244 -0.99 -10.70 8.67
CA ALA A 244 -0.04 -11.01 7.60
C ALA A 244 -0.59 -12.07 6.62
N GLN A 245 -1.25 -13.11 7.14
CA GLN A 245 -1.88 -14.14 6.31
C GLN A 245 -3.14 -13.61 5.62
N HIS A 246 -3.94 -12.81 6.34
CA HIS A 246 -5.14 -12.19 5.78
C HIS A 246 -4.80 -11.23 4.63
N ARG A 247 -3.86 -10.29 4.85
CA ARG A 247 -3.39 -9.36 3.82
C ARG A 247 -2.78 -10.10 2.64
N LYS A 248 -2.03 -11.18 2.88
CA LYS A 248 -1.52 -12.04 1.81
C LYS A 248 -2.67 -12.61 0.97
N LYS A 249 -3.66 -13.23 1.60
CA LYS A 249 -4.85 -13.77 0.90
C LYS A 249 -5.61 -12.68 0.15
N GLN A 250 -5.73 -11.48 0.71
CA GLN A 250 -6.40 -10.37 0.06
C GLN A 250 -5.63 -9.85 -1.15
N ALA A 251 -4.31 -9.73 -1.05
CA ALA A 251 -3.45 -9.37 -2.19
C ALA A 251 -3.47 -10.46 -3.28
N GLU A 252 -3.41 -11.75 -2.90
CA GLU A 252 -3.55 -12.88 -3.82
C GLU A 252 -4.91 -12.88 -4.52
N ARG A 253 -5.99 -12.60 -3.78
CA ARG A 253 -7.34 -12.45 -4.36
C ARG A 253 -7.36 -11.31 -5.38
N ILE A 254 -6.93 -10.11 -5.00
CA ILE A 254 -6.92 -8.94 -5.90
C ILE A 254 -6.08 -9.24 -7.16
N ALA A 255 -4.89 -9.80 -7.00
CA ALA A 255 -4.04 -10.19 -8.12
C ALA A 255 -4.74 -11.22 -9.03
N SER A 256 -5.39 -12.24 -8.45
CA SER A 256 -6.14 -13.24 -9.21
C SER A 256 -7.33 -12.66 -9.96
N GLU A 257 -8.08 -11.72 -9.33
CA GLU A 257 -9.22 -11.05 -9.95
C GLU A 257 -8.78 -10.12 -11.08
N ILE A 258 -7.66 -9.40 -10.91
CA ILE A 258 -7.04 -8.59 -11.97
C ILE A 258 -6.64 -9.47 -13.15
N LEU A 259 -5.99 -10.60 -12.89
CA LEU A 259 -5.55 -11.52 -13.95
C LEU A 259 -6.71 -12.15 -14.70
N ALA A 260 -7.85 -12.35 -14.02
CA ALA A 260 -9.08 -12.92 -14.55
C ALA A 260 -9.98 -11.93 -15.32
N LEU A 261 -9.63 -10.64 -15.38
CA LEU A 261 -10.34 -9.68 -16.22
C LEU A 261 -10.29 -10.11 -17.70
N PRO A 262 -11.38 -9.93 -18.46
CA PRO A 262 -11.37 -10.25 -19.88
C PRO A 262 -10.36 -9.38 -20.63
N LYS A 263 -9.73 -9.96 -21.65
CA LYS A 263 -9.00 -9.17 -22.64
C LYS A 263 -10.04 -8.63 -23.62
N VAL A 264 -10.22 -7.31 -23.60
CA VAL A 264 -10.98 -6.62 -24.64
C VAL A 264 -9.96 -6.23 -25.71
N ASP A 265 -10.11 -6.83 -26.89
CA ASP A 265 -9.27 -6.60 -28.06
C ASP A 265 -9.66 -5.31 -28.80
#